data_AF-A0AA88Y500-F1
#
_entry.id   AF-A0AA88Y500-F1
#
_cell.length_a   1.000
_cell.length_b   1.000
_cell.length_c   1.000
_cell.angle_alpha   90.00
_cell.angle_beta   90.00
_cell.angle_gamma   90.00
#
_symmetry.space_group_name_H-M   'P 1'
#
loop_
_entity.id
_entity.type
_entity.pdbx_description
1 polymer ?
#
loop_
_entity_poly.entity_id
_entity_poly.type
_entity_poly.pdbx_seq_one_letter_code
_entity_poly.pdbx_strand_id
1 'polypeptide(L)'
;MTNEDFKIESGSERFRMMDNMYNVLKDGLILCKLIDDLLPTGLKLDFTRKAFQETKMQAFASARERERIAIFLNKAMEYGVPESCTFQTDYLYEKTNLVQVCTCIRALGIEAQSHPSYTGPIIWPKKAEENKRKFSNDQLNAGQQVISLQYGTNRGASQAGMNFGKQRMIID
;
A
#
# COMPACT_ATOMS: atom_id res chain seq x y z
N MET A 1 -15.30 7.29 6.86
CA MET A 1 -14.77 8.66 6.61
C MET A 1 -15.24 9.51 7.77
N THR A 2 -14.34 9.83 8.68
CA THR A 2 -14.58 9.98 10.12
C THR A 2 -15.43 11.19 10.58
N ASN A 3 -15.97 12.01 9.67
CA ASN A 3 -16.76 13.22 9.96
C ASN A 3 -16.12 14.20 10.97
N GLU A 4 -14.78 14.16 11.13
CA GLU A 4 -14.07 15.09 12.02
C GLU A 4 -13.60 16.33 11.24
N ASP A 5 -13.93 17.52 11.77
CA ASP A 5 -13.47 18.80 11.23
C ASP A 5 -12.02 19.05 11.64
N PHE A 6 -11.11 18.96 10.68
CA PHE A 6 -9.69 19.24 10.89
C PHE A 6 -9.45 20.75 10.79
N LYS A 7 -8.95 21.37 11.86
CA LYS A 7 -8.40 22.74 11.79
C LYS A 7 -7.07 22.70 11.04
N ILE A 8 -7.13 22.81 9.72
CA ILE A 8 -5.95 22.91 8.86
C ILE A 8 -5.61 24.39 8.70
N GLU A 9 -4.49 24.83 9.26
CA GLU A 9 -3.97 26.18 8.99
C GLU A 9 -3.49 26.24 7.54
N SER A 10 -4.26 26.90 6.66
CA SER A 10 -3.95 27.03 5.24
C SER A 10 -2.90 28.11 5.02
N GLY A 11 -1.61 27.74 5.12
CA GLY A 11 -0.48 28.62 4.82
C GLY A 11 0.59 27.89 4.00
N SER A 12 1.12 28.56 2.98
CA SER A 12 2.18 28.09 2.09
C SER A 12 3.47 27.81 2.85
N GLU A 13 3.75 26.55 3.19
CA GLU A 13 5.10 26.02 3.44
C GLU A 13 5.03 24.49 3.65
N ARG A 14 5.79 23.72 2.85
CA ARG A 14 5.86 22.24 2.92
C ARG A 14 6.16 21.71 4.33
N PHE A 15 6.87 22.51 5.14
CA PHE A 15 7.19 22.22 6.54
C PHE A 15 5.96 22.20 7.46
N ARG A 16 4.99 23.09 7.22
CA ARG A 16 3.77 23.16 8.05
C ARG A 16 2.87 21.94 7.87
N MET A 17 2.89 21.33 6.68
CA MET A 17 2.04 20.17 6.39
C MET A 17 2.46 18.91 7.17
N MET A 18 3.77 18.68 7.34
CA MET A 18 4.26 17.54 8.14
C MET A 18 4.03 17.75 9.63
N ASP A 19 4.18 18.98 10.13
CA ASP A 19 3.85 19.28 11.53
C ASP A 19 2.35 19.16 11.80
N ASN A 20 1.50 19.65 10.89
CA ASN A 20 0.05 19.47 10.99
C ASN A 20 -0.33 17.99 10.98
N MET A 21 0.26 17.20 10.07
CA MET A 21 0.05 15.76 10.02
C MET A 21 0.47 15.10 11.34
N TYR A 22 1.64 15.44 11.88
CA TYR A 22 2.06 14.92 13.17
C TYR A 22 1.10 15.29 14.29
N ASN A 23 0.71 16.57 14.40
CA ASN A 23 -0.14 17.05 15.47
C ASN A 23 -1.50 16.33 15.49
N VAL A 24 -2.02 16.00 14.31
CA VAL A 24 -3.27 15.25 14.16
C VAL A 24 -3.08 13.76 14.46
N LEU A 25 -1.98 13.16 14.01
CA LEU A 25 -1.80 11.69 14.07
C LEU A 25 -1.11 11.19 15.33
N LYS A 26 -0.34 12.03 16.04
CA LYS A 26 0.47 11.62 17.21
C LYS A 26 -0.35 10.90 18.28
N ASP A 27 -1.57 11.35 18.50
CA ASP A 27 -2.47 10.76 19.48
C ASP A 27 -2.82 9.30 19.18
N GLY A 28 -2.74 8.89 17.91
CA GLY A 28 -3.03 7.52 17.45
C GLY A 28 -4.53 7.19 17.37
N LEU A 29 -5.41 7.98 17.99
CA LEU A 29 -6.85 7.74 18.00
C LEU A 29 -7.46 7.77 16.60
N ILE A 30 -7.07 8.74 15.76
CA ILE A 30 -7.56 8.87 14.38
C ILE A 30 -7.11 7.68 13.53
N LEU A 31 -5.89 7.19 13.74
CA LEU A 31 -5.40 6.00 13.05
C LEU A 31 -6.22 4.76 13.43
N CYS A 32 -6.54 4.60 14.71
CA CYS A 32 -7.42 3.54 15.18
C CYS A 32 -8.84 3.65 14.61
N LYS A 33 -9.43 4.85 14.56
CA LYS A 33 -10.75 5.06 13.93
C LYS A 33 -10.72 4.74 12.43
N LEU A 34 -9.65 5.16 11.74
CA LEU A 34 -9.48 4.89 10.32
C LEU A 34 -9.47 3.38 10.03
N ILE A 35 -8.70 2.60 10.79
CA ILE A 35 -8.65 1.15 10.59
C ILE A 35 -9.96 0.47 11.02
N ASP A 36 -10.63 0.94 12.08
CA ASP A 36 -11.93 0.40 12.52
C ASP A 36 -13.04 0.56 11.47
N ASP A 37 -13.05 1.69 10.76
CA ASP A 37 -13.95 1.96 9.64
C ASP A 37 -13.73 0.98 8.46
N LEU A 38 -12.50 0.50 8.29
CA LEU A 38 -12.12 -0.42 7.20
C LEU A 38 -12.31 -1.89 7.57
N LEU A 39 -12.28 -2.22 8.86
CA LEU A 39 -12.37 -3.58 9.35
C LEU A 39 -13.80 -4.12 9.26
N PRO A 40 -13.98 -5.42 8.92
CA PRO A 40 -15.27 -6.06 8.98
C PRO A 40 -15.77 -6.16 10.43
N THR A 41 -17.08 -6.30 10.62
CA THR A 41 -17.77 -6.26 11.92
C THR A 41 -17.15 -7.14 13.01
N GLY A 42 -16.53 -8.27 12.66
CA GLY A 42 -15.89 -9.19 13.61
C GLY A 42 -14.47 -8.82 14.05
N LEU A 43 -13.81 -7.85 13.41
CA LEU A 43 -12.42 -7.46 13.71
C LEU A 43 -12.31 -6.05 14.30
N LYS A 44 -13.45 -5.41 14.56
CA LYS A 44 -13.54 -4.05 15.11
C LYS A 44 -12.76 -3.88 16.41
N LEU A 45 -12.27 -2.66 16.61
CA LEU A 45 -11.56 -2.26 17.79
C LEU A 45 -12.49 -2.09 18.98
N ASP A 46 -12.00 -2.49 20.14
CA ASP A 46 -12.66 -2.26 21.41
C ASP A 46 -12.22 -0.92 22.00
N PHE A 47 -13.03 0.12 21.79
CA PHE A 47 -12.82 1.46 22.31
C PHE A 47 -13.08 1.59 23.82
N THR A 48 -13.51 0.53 24.51
CA THR A 48 -13.68 0.55 25.97
C THR A 48 -12.36 0.39 26.74
N ARG A 49 -11.30 -0.05 26.06
CA ARG A 49 -9.97 -0.25 26.65
C ARG A 49 -9.41 1.06 27.22
N LYS A 50 -8.60 0.94 28.28
CA LYS A 50 -7.91 2.08 28.91
C LYS A 50 -7.08 2.90 27.93
N ALA A 51 -6.57 2.27 26.86
CA ALA A 51 -5.86 2.91 25.77
C ALA A 51 -6.67 4.02 25.09
N PHE A 52 -8.01 3.96 25.08
CA PHE A 52 -8.88 4.95 24.42
C PHE A 52 -9.58 5.89 25.40
N GLN A 53 -9.41 5.68 26.71
CA GLN A 53 -9.99 6.54 27.73
C GLN A 53 -9.11 7.77 27.97
N GLU A 54 -9.74 8.86 28.41
CA GLU A 54 -9.02 10.07 28.83
C GLU A 54 -8.26 9.84 30.15
N THR A 55 -7.15 10.54 30.32
CA THR A 55 -6.40 10.58 31.58
C THR A 55 -5.84 11.97 31.80
N LYS A 56 -5.88 12.43 33.05
CA LYS A 56 -5.30 13.71 33.46
C LYS A 56 -3.81 13.61 33.77
N MET A 57 -3.27 12.39 33.87
CA MET A 57 -1.88 12.14 34.19
C MET A 57 -1.04 11.97 32.91
N GLN A 58 -0.04 12.84 32.74
CA GLN A 58 0.78 12.91 31.52
C GLN A 58 1.51 11.60 31.20
N ALA A 59 2.08 10.92 32.19
CA ALA A 59 2.77 9.64 31.97
C ALA A 59 1.84 8.55 31.39
N PHE A 60 0.60 8.51 31.88
CA PHE A 60 -0.42 7.59 31.35
C PHE A 60 -0.93 8.04 29.97
N ALA A 61 -0.99 9.35 29.69
CA ALA A 61 -1.35 9.86 28.38
C ALA A 61 -0.33 9.40 27.32
N SER A 62 0.96 9.64 27.56
CA SER A 62 2.04 9.19 26.68
C SER A 62 2.08 7.68 26.46
N ALA A 63 1.83 6.89 27.50
CA ALA A 63 1.76 5.43 27.37
C ALA A 63 0.56 4.99 26.50
N ARG A 64 -0.61 5.61 26.69
CA ARG A 64 -1.82 5.30 25.90
C ARG A 64 -1.67 5.71 24.45
N GLU A 65 -1.08 6.86 24.15
CA GLU A 65 -0.77 7.32 22.79
C GLU A 65 0.10 6.28 22.05
N ARG A 66 1.19 5.84 22.69
CA ARG A 66 2.09 4.80 22.16
C ARG A 66 1.37 3.45 21.96
N GLU A 67 0.50 3.08 22.89
CA GLU A 67 -0.30 1.85 22.81
C GLU A 67 -1.31 1.91 21.65
N ARG A 68 -2.00 3.04 21.44
CA ARG A 68 -2.93 3.23 20.30
C ARG A 68 -2.22 3.07 18.96
N ILE A 69 -1.03 3.67 18.82
CA ILE A 69 -0.22 3.51 17.60
C ILE A 69 0.13 2.03 17.38
N ALA A 70 0.54 1.31 18.44
CA ALA A 70 0.85 -0.12 18.33
C ALA A 70 -0.38 -0.97 17.94
N ILE A 71 -1.57 -0.65 18.49
CA ILE A 71 -2.83 -1.30 18.12
C ILE A 71 -3.13 -1.08 16.63
N PHE A 72 -2.98 0.14 16.13
CA PHE A 72 -3.14 0.45 14.71
C PHE A 72 -2.20 -0.38 13.83
N LEU A 73 -0.91 -0.47 14.17
CA LEU A 73 0.07 -1.22 13.40
C LEU A 73 -0.29 -2.71 13.32
N ASN A 74 -0.68 -3.31 14.44
CA ASN A 74 -1.12 -4.70 14.48
C ASN A 74 -2.36 -4.95 13.61
N LYS A 75 -3.34 -4.04 13.68
CA LYS A 75 -4.54 -4.15 12.85
C LYS A 75 -4.29 -3.88 11.37
N ALA A 76 -3.37 -2.99 11.04
CA ALA A 76 -2.97 -2.75 9.66
C ALA A 76 -2.34 -4.01 9.05
N MET A 77 -1.49 -4.72 9.81
CA MET A 77 -0.93 -6.01 9.37
C MET A 77 -2.00 -7.09 9.25
N GLU A 78 -2.92 -7.21 10.21
CA GLU A 78 -4.05 -8.15 10.16
C GLU A 78 -4.98 -7.88 8.96
N TYR A 79 -5.11 -6.61 8.57
CA TYR A 79 -5.89 -6.20 7.40
C TYR A 79 -5.19 -6.55 6.07
N GLY A 80 -3.88 -6.82 6.07
CA GLY A 80 -3.12 -7.24 4.89
C GLY A 80 -2.04 -6.26 4.43
N VAL A 81 -1.76 -5.19 5.20
CA VAL A 81 -0.63 -4.32 4.91
C VAL A 81 0.69 -5.09 5.15
N PRO A 82 1.62 -5.13 4.18
CA PRO A 82 2.90 -5.79 4.35
C PRO A 82 3.70 -5.18 5.50
N GLU A 83 4.39 -6.01 6.29
CA GLU A 83 5.24 -5.56 7.41
C GLU A 83 6.29 -4.53 6.94
N SER A 84 6.87 -4.72 5.76
CA SER A 84 7.83 -3.79 5.14
C SER A 84 7.26 -2.40 4.85
N CYS A 85 5.94 -2.27 4.80
CA CYS A 85 5.22 -1.01 4.62
C CYS A 85 4.70 -0.43 5.95
N THR A 86 4.90 -1.10 7.09
CA THR A 86 4.56 -0.58 8.42
C THR A 86 5.69 0.28 9.01
N PHE A 87 5.51 0.79 10.23
CA PHE A 87 6.49 1.62 10.93
C PHE A 87 6.59 1.26 12.41
N GLN A 88 7.65 1.69 13.08
CA GLN A 88 7.81 1.54 14.53
C GLN A 88 7.13 2.70 15.27
N THR A 89 6.56 2.47 16.45
CA THR A 89 5.84 3.50 17.22
C THR A 89 6.59 4.83 17.36
N ASP A 90 7.91 4.80 17.56
CA ASP A 90 8.76 5.99 17.71
C ASP A 90 8.85 6.83 16.42
N TYR A 91 8.58 6.26 15.25
CA TYR A 91 8.60 6.98 13.96
C TYR A 91 7.53 8.06 13.91
N LEU A 92 6.35 7.76 14.48
CA LEU A 92 5.28 8.72 14.64
C LEU A 92 5.42 9.50 15.95
N TYR A 93 5.58 8.83 17.09
CA TYR A 93 5.49 9.49 18.40
C TYR A 93 6.64 10.50 18.65
N GLU A 94 7.87 10.13 18.32
CA GLU A 94 9.08 10.96 18.48
C GLU A 94 9.48 11.69 17.19
N LYS A 95 8.62 11.70 16.16
CA LYS A 95 8.88 12.30 14.84
C LYS A 95 10.15 11.79 14.12
N THR A 96 10.65 10.60 14.45
CA THR A 96 11.93 10.13 13.90
C THR A 96 11.85 9.77 12.41
N ASN A 97 10.68 9.35 11.90
CA ASN A 97 10.49 9.05 10.49
C ASN A 97 9.01 9.13 10.06
N LEU A 98 8.52 10.35 9.84
CA LEU A 98 7.13 10.59 9.39
C LEU A 98 6.86 10.11 7.95
N VAL A 99 7.92 9.98 7.13
CA VAL A 99 7.77 9.52 5.74
C VAL A 99 7.28 8.07 5.70
N GLN A 100 7.82 7.20 6.57
CA GLN A 100 7.35 5.82 6.67
C GLN A 100 5.90 5.72 7.18
N VAL A 101 5.46 6.66 8.03
CA VAL A 101 4.05 6.75 8.44
C VAL A 101 3.15 7.04 7.24
N CYS A 102 3.53 7.98 6.37
CA CYS A 102 2.80 8.22 5.12
C CYS A 102 2.79 6.99 4.20
N THR A 103 3.91 6.27 4.11
CA THR A 103 4.00 5.02 3.33
C THR A 103 3.02 3.97 3.84
N CYS A 104 2.91 3.81 5.15
CA CYS A 104 1.97 2.88 5.78
C CYS A 104 0.51 3.26 5.51
N ILE A 105 0.14 4.54 5.67
CA ILE A 105 -1.21 5.02 5.38
C ILE A 105 -1.57 4.83 3.90
N ARG A 106 -0.63 5.09 2.99
CA ARG A 106 -0.82 4.82 1.56
C ARG A 106 -1.02 3.33 1.28
N ALA A 107 -0.19 2.47 1.86
CA ALA A 107 -0.29 1.02 1.70
C ALA A 107 -1.65 0.51 2.22
N LEU A 108 -2.09 0.98 3.38
CA LEU A 108 -3.42 0.68 3.92
C LEU A 108 -4.54 1.11 2.97
N GLY A 109 -4.44 2.30 2.38
CA GLY A 109 -5.42 2.79 1.41
C GLY A 109 -5.50 1.95 0.13
N ILE A 110 -4.36 1.45 -0.37
CA ILE A 110 -4.30 0.56 -1.53
C ILE A 110 -4.92 -0.80 -1.22
N GLU A 111 -4.58 -1.40 -0.07
CA GLU A 111 -5.17 -2.67 0.35
C GLU A 111 -6.68 -2.52 0.56
N ALA A 112 -7.12 -1.45 1.22
CA ALA A 112 -8.54 -1.17 1.43
C ALA A 112 -9.33 -1.12 0.12
N GLN A 113 -8.85 -0.37 -0.88
CA GLN A 113 -9.51 -0.28 -2.19
C GLN A 113 -9.44 -1.59 -2.99
N SER A 114 -8.54 -2.50 -2.64
CA SER A 114 -8.45 -3.82 -3.27
C SER A 114 -9.48 -4.80 -2.69
N HIS A 115 -10.07 -4.50 -1.53
CA HIS A 115 -11.09 -5.35 -0.92
C HIS A 115 -12.48 -5.13 -1.56
N PRO A 116 -13.22 -6.20 -1.90
CA PRO A 116 -14.57 -6.10 -2.47
C PRO A 116 -15.60 -5.40 -1.57
N SER A 117 -15.36 -5.38 -0.26
CA SER A 117 -16.23 -4.74 0.74
C SER A 117 -16.04 -3.23 0.83
N TYR A 118 -15.05 -2.65 0.15
CA TYR A 118 -14.77 -1.23 0.20
C TYR A 118 -15.77 -0.44 -0.66
N THR A 119 -16.46 0.49 -0.03
CA THR A 119 -17.51 1.34 -0.64
C THR A 119 -17.13 2.83 -0.68
N GLY A 120 -15.90 3.16 -0.28
CA GLY A 120 -15.40 4.54 -0.25
C GLY A 120 -14.86 5.04 -1.59
N PRO A 121 -14.37 6.29 -1.63
CA PRO A 121 -13.78 6.87 -2.83
C PRO A 121 -12.47 6.17 -3.23
N ILE A 122 -12.30 5.96 -4.52
CA ILE A 122 -11.08 5.38 -5.10
C ILE A 122 -10.09 6.51 -5.37
N ILE A 123 -9.04 6.56 -4.57
CA ILE A 123 -8.00 7.60 -4.58
C ILE A 123 -6.62 7.02 -4.90
N TRP A 124 -6.43 5.72 -4.72
CA TRP A 124 -5.13 5.07 -4.80
C TRP A 124 -5.01 4.17 -6.04
N PRO A 125 -3.79 3.93 -6.54
CA PRO A 125 -3.58 2.98 -7.63
C PRO A 125 -4.04 1.58 -7.25
N LYS A 126 -4.74 0.90 -8.15
CA LYS A 126 -5.16 -0.49 -7.96
C LYS A 126 -3.94 -1.41 -7.89
N LYS A 127 -3.95 -2.37 -6.95
CA LYS A 127 -2.94 -3.43 -6.88
C LYS A 127 -2.96 -4.23 -8.18
N ALA A 128 -1.78 -4.61 -8.68
CA ALA A 128 -1.68 -5.38 -9.90
C ALA A 128 -2.36 -6.75 -9.72
N GLU A 129 -3.32 -7.06 -10.60
CA GLU A 129 -3.98 -8.36 -10.65
C GLU A 129 -3.29 -9.26 -11.68
N GLU A 130 -3.16 -10.55 -11.36
CA GLU A 130 -2.60 -11.51 -12.30
C GLU A 130 -3.51 -11.66 -13.52
N ASN A 131 -3.01 -11.26 -14.68
CA ASN A 131 -3.69 -11.52 -15.95
C ASN A 131 -3.34 -12.93 -16.46
N LYS A 132 -4.05 -13.94 -15.96
CA LYS A 132 -3.93 -15.34 -16.43
C LYS A 132 -4.45 -15.43 -17.87
N ARG A 133 -3.55 -15.29 -18.84
CA ARG A 133 -3.86 -15.52 -20.25
C ARG A 133 -4.09 -17.02 -20.47
N LYS A 134 -5.30 -17.36 -20.91
CA LYS A 134 -5.63 -18.71 -21.36
C LYS A 134 -5.35 -18.78 -22.86
N PHE A 135 -4.42 -19.63 -23.26
CA PHE A 135 -4.16 -19.94 -24.67
C PHE A 135 -4.92 -21.22 -25.04
N SER A 136 -5.40 -21.31 -26.28
CA SER A 136 -5.98 -22.57 -26.77
C SER A 136 -4.89 -23.63 -26.94
N ASN A 137 -5.28 -24.91 -26.92
CA ASN A 137 -4.34 -26.02 -27.20
C ASN A 137 -3.67 -25.86 -28.56
N ASP A 138 -4.39 -25.41 -29.58
CA ASP A 138 -3.84 -25.17 -30.91
C ASP A 138 -2.78 -24.06 -30.89
N GLN A 139 -3.01 -22.99 -30.12
CA GLN A 139 -2.05 -21.91 -29.96
C GLN A 139 -0.79 -22.33 -29.18
N LEU A 140 -0.96 -23.17 -28.15
CA LEU A 140 0.17 -23.76 -27.41
C LEU A 140 0.99 -24.70 -28.30
N ASN A 141 0.34 -25.55 -29.11
CA ASN A 141 0.99 -26.44 -30.07
C ASN A 141 1.71 -25.67 -31.18
N ALA A 142 1.09 -24.62 -31.72
CA ALA A 142 1.74 -23.74 -32.69
C ALA A 142 2.98 -23.04 -32.07
N GLY A 143 2.92 -22.67 -30.79
CA GLY A 143 4.05 -22.10 -30.05
C GLY A 143 5.22 -23.06 -29.89
N GLN A 144 4.98 -24.36 -29.73
CA GLN A 144 6.05 -25.38 -29.64
C GLN A 144 6.84 -25.53 -30.94
N GLN A 145 6.24 -25.19 -32.09
CA GLN A 145 6.92 -25.22 -33.39
C GLN A 145 7.80 -23.97 -33.62
N VAL A 146 7.66 -22.93 -32.80
CA VAL A 146 8.48 -21.71 -32.89
C VAL A 146 9.77 -21.92 -32.12
N ILE A 147 10.87 -22.16 -32.85
CA ILE A 147 12.21 -22.24 -32.28
C ILE A 147 12.60 -20.85 -31.76
N SER A 148 12.77 -20.70 -30.46
CA SER A 148 13.24 -19.46 -29.84
C SER A 148 14.68 -19.17 -30.28
N LEU A 149 15.01 -17.90 -30.56
CA LEU A 149 16.36 -17.47 -30.97
C LEU A 149 17.49 -17.93 -30.03
N GLN A 150 17.17 -18.21 -28.77
CA GLN A 150 18.10 -18.67 -27.74
C GLN A 150 18.25 -20.20 -27.68
N TYR A 151 17.34 -20.96 -28.29
CA TYR A 151 17.41 -22.42 -28.42
C TYR A 151 18.27 -22.79 -29.64
N GLY A 152 19.54 -22.39 -29.59
CA GLY A 152 20.53 -22.68 -30.61
C GLY A 152 21.82 -23.15 -29.96
N THR A 153 22.16 -24.44 -30.13
CA THR A 153 23.55 -24.86 -29.96
C THR A 153 24.33 -24.34 -31.16
N ASN A 154 25.35 -23.52 -30.87
CA ASN A 154 26.28 -22.95 -31.85
C ASN A 154 27.21 -23.98 -32.52
N ARG A 155 27.08 -25.28 -32.18
CA ARG A 155 27.99 -26.34 -32.64
C ARG A 155 27.66 -26.94 -34.01
N GLY A 156 26.69 -26.43 -34.77
CA GLY A 156 26.41 -26.98 -36.11
C GLY A 156 25.38 -26.28 -37.01
N ALA A 157 24.64 -25.29 -36.53
CA ALA A 157 23.69 -24.55 -37.37
C ALA A 157 24.34 -23.26 -37.90
N SER A 158 24.88 -23.29 -39.12
CA SER A 158 25.20 -22.03 -39.82
C SER A 158 23.88 -21.31 -40.12
N GLN A 159 23.72 -20.08 -39.63
CA GLN A 159 22.59 -19.17 -39.89
C GLN A 159 22.55 -18.69 -41.36
N ALA A 160 22.87 -19.54 -42.32
CA ALA A 160 22.79 -19.23 -43.74
C ALA A 160 21.34 -19.47 -44.20
N GLY A 161 20.63 -18.40 -44.57
CA GLY A 161 19.30 -18.49 -45.20
C GLY A 161 18.09 -18.13 -44.33
N MET A 162 18.26 -17.82 -43.04
CA MET A 162 17.15 -17.29 -42.22
C MET A 162 16.98 -15.79 -42.47
N ASN A 163 16.01 -15.42 -43.33
CA ASN A 163 15.66 -14.03 -43.62
C ASN A 163 14.44 -13.61 -42.80
N PHE A 164 14.68 -13.09 -41.59
CA PHE A 164 13.62 -12.56 -40.72
C PHE A 164 13.39 -11.07 -41.00
N GLY A 165 12.45 -10.80 -41.91
CA GLY A 165 11.90 -9.47 -42.15
C GLY A 165 11.99 -9.03 -43.61
N LYS A 166 10.85 -8.63 -44.19
CA LYS A 166 10.86 -7.90 -45.46
C LYS A 166 11.47 -6.52 -45.23
N GLN A 167 12.52 -6.20 -45.99
CA GLN A 167 13.17 -4.90 -45.99
C GLN A 167 12.12 -3.81 -46.29
N ARG A 168 11.95 -2.85 -45.38
CA ARG A 168 11.07 -1.69 -45.60
C ARG A 168 11.83 -0.70 -46.48
N MET A 169 11.35 -0.48 -47.69
CA MET A 169 11.87 0.60 -48.55
C MET A 169 11.38 1.93 -47.98
N ILE A 170 12.31 2.73 -47.48
CA ILE A 170 12.08 4.16 -47.23
C ILE A 170 12.58 4.85 -48.49
N ILE A 171 11.66 5.46 -49.23
CA ILE A 171 11.97 6.32 -50.37
C ILE A 171 11.91 7.74 -49.81
N ASP A 172 13.01 8.47 -49.96
CA ASP A 172 13.18 9.88 -49.56
C ASP A 172 12.19 10.80 -50.32
#